data_AF-A0A6G1SMM4-F1
#
_entry.id   AF-A0A6G1SMM4-F1
#
_cell.length_a   1.000
_cell.length_b   1.000
_cell.length_c   1.000
_cell.angle_alpha   90.00
_cell.angle_beta   90.00
_cell.angle_gamma   90.00
#
_symmetry.space_group_name_H-M   'P 1'
#
loop_
_entity.id
_entity.type
_entity.pdbx_description
1 polymer ?
#
loop_
_entity_poly.entity_id
_entity_poly.type
_entity_poly.pdbx_seq_one_letter_code
_entity_poly.pdbx_strand_id
1 'polypeptide(L)'
;MEDFEYFQPGWELLGKEDKTTLASYLDSPKFVQASTNATRLVNKLKAAVGNQELYETQQILRTVYFRFINHAEKVDPLADLLYYGVVYLLERGEHISGQDIASLFLDTSAKRLQTRLDGSTDPNLNEQPTVQMCVKDYLNYEPLALDICRKLSSIVVLLPDTEIGQTKFVAEAFKTLPPKLLNRDLLHEVLATRFYQIRDYPNARYHFLHSACVDRQYVVFLLVEFHALKGTPSEVDLFIAQFVLQFLCLQLPTDSPVPSTGPGQSRHQRTPVTPSNLAVSKKSRKQIKETIRYIFLEYINRSYHPDLANIAKPYDLPLLNFILLLTSILDSDKSEANAFKFLVDTYEKAWSRDPNYQSYLNRIGVLYFGLTDPAKQQQQQASGGGGFFNNILMSLLDGPDDDDEEEAAAEQTLNALSSYDELD
;
A
#
# COMPACT_ATOMS: atom_id res chain seq x y z
N MET A 1 25.23 -16.04 12.59
CA MET A 1 24.46 -14.79 12.43
C MET A 1 25.18 -13.81 11.50
N GLU A 2 26.03 -14.31 10.59
CA GLU A 2 26.78 -13.53 9.58
C GLU A 2 26.40 -13.96 8.14
N ASP A 3 25.44 -14.87 7.95
CA ASP A 3 25.16 -15.50 6.64
C ASP A 3 23.94 -14.93 5.88
N PHE A 4 23.39 -13.78 6.29
CA PHE A 4 22.33 -13.10 5.50
C PHE A 4 22.89 -12.16 4.42
N GLU A 5 24.22 -12.02 4.29
CA GLU A 5 24.86 -11.19 3.25
C GLU A 5 24.81 -11.77 1.82
N TYR A 6 24.41 -13.03 1.65
CA TYR A 6 24.55 -13.74 0.37
C TYR A 6 23.39 -13.64 -0.62
N PHE A 7 22.35 -12.87 -0.32
CA PHE A 7 21.30 -12.58 -1.28
C PHE A 7 21.10 -11.07 -1.31
N GLN A 8 21.58 -10.43 -2.37
CA GLN A 8 21.23 -9.06 -2.73
C GLN A 8 20.01 -9.16 -3.65
N PRO A 9 18.77 -8.99 -3.17
CA PRO A 9 17.64 -8.89 -4.08
C PRO A 9 17.83 -7.67 -4.99
N GLY A 10 17.25 -7.69 -6.19
CA GLY A 10 17.30 -6.59 -7.16
C GLY A 10 16.62 -5.27 -6.73
N TRP A 11 16.46 -5.02 -5.42
CA TRP A 11 15.94 -3.78 -4.82
C TRP A 11 16.88 -2.59 -5.02
N GLU A 12 18.13 -2.80 -5.41
CA GLU A 12 19.08 -1.72 -5.76
C GLU A 12 18.50 -0.78 -6.83
N LEU A 13 17.65 -1.30 -7.72
CA LEU A 13 16.95 -0.51 -8.72
C LEU A 13 15.81 0.32 -8.12
N LEU A 14 15.29 -0.06 -6.96
CA LEU A 14 14.17 0.59 -6.27
C LEU A 14 14.59 1.61 -5.22
N GLY A 15 15.73 1.38 -4.60
CA GLY A 15 16.27 2.17 -3.48
C GLY A 15 17.49 3.01 -3.83
N LYS A 16 17.72 3.40 -5.09
CA LYS A 16 18.71 4.45 -5.37
C LYS A 16 18.22 5.74 -4.72
N GLU A 17 18.75 6.02 -3.54
CA GLU A 17 18.46 7.26 -2.83
C GLU A 17 18.90 8.43 -3.70
N ASP A 18 17.93 9.26 -4.05
CA ASP A 18 18.19 10.54 -4.67
C ASP A 18 18.87 11.44 -3.63
N LYS A 19 20.18 11.64 -3.77
CA LYS A 19 20.99 12.49 -2.88
C LYS A 19 20.84 13.98 -3.18
N THR A 20 19.97 14.34 -4.12
CA THR A 20 19.71 15.74 -4.45
C THR A 20 19.05 16.42 -3.27
N THR A 21 19.67 17.51 -2.81
CA THR A 21 19.11 18.39 -1.80
C THR A 21 18.31 19.51 -2.46
N LEU A 22 17.39 20.13 -1.71
CA LEU A 22 16.69 21.33 -2.17
C LEU A 22 17.67 22.41 -2.66
N ALA A 23 18.74 22.68 -1.91
CA ALA A 23 19.76 23.66 -2.29
C ALA A 23 20.39 23.32 -3.66
N SER A 24 20.84 22.07 -3.85
CA SER A 24 21.41 21.64 -5.15
C SER A 24 20.38 21.66 -6.28
N TYR A 25 19.11 21.37 -6.00
CA TYR A 25 18.07 21.40 -7.01
C TYR A 25 17.75 22.82 -7.49
N LEU A 26 17.76 23.80 -6.57
CA LEU A 26 17.55 25.22 -6.90
C LEU A 26 18.63 25.79 -7.84
N ASP A 27 19.80 25.16 -7.88
CA ASP A 27 20.90 25.50 -8.80
C ASP A 27 20.93 24.62 -10.06
N SER A 28 20.02 23.65 -10.19
CA SER A 28 19.96 22.77 -11.35
C SER A 28 19.60 23.54 -12.63
N PRO A 29 20.20 23.21 -13.79
CA PRO A 29 19.86 23.86 -15.06
C PRO A 29 18.36 23.78 -15.38
N LYS A 30 17.74 22.64 -15.05
CA LYS A 30 16.31 22.39 -15.22
C LYS A 30 15.46 23.43 -14.49
N PHE A 31 15.74 23.66 -13.20
CA PHE A 31 14.96 24.60 -12.40
C PHE A 31 15.28 26.07 -12.74
N VAL A 32 16.56 26.39 -12.99
CA VAL A 32 16.98 27.74 -13.38
C VAL A 32 16.31 28.17 -14.69
N GLN A 33 16.24 27.29 -15.69
CA GLN A 33 15.56 27.59 -16.96
C GLN A 33 14.05 27.84 -16.76
N ALA A 34 13.39 27.05 -15.92
CA ALA A 34 11.96 27.18 -15.65
C ALA A 34 11.59 28.43 -14.84
N SER A 35 12.57 29.03 -14.14
CA SER A 35 12.36 30.12 -13.19
C SER A 35 12.91 31.48 -13.64
N THR A 36 13.28 31.63 -14.90
CA THR A 36 13.81 32.89 -15.47
C THR A 36 12.94 34.11 -15.18
N ASN A 37 11.61 33.97 -15.29
CA ASN A 37 10.64 35.03 -14.98
C ASN A 37 10.28 35.17 -13.48
N ALA A 38 10.91 34.39 -12.61
CA ALA A 38 10.72 34.40 -11.15
C ALA A 38 12.04 34.53 -10.38
N THR A 39 13.10 35.03 -11.03
CA THR A 39 14.47 35.07 -10.48
C THR A 39 14.57 35.71 -9.09
N ARG A 40 13.87 36.83 -8.84
CA ARG A 40 13.85 37.50 -7.52
C ARG A 40 13.28 36.59 -6.43
N LEU A 41 12.20 35.85 -6.73
CA LEU A 41 11.55 34.93 -5.80
C LEU A 41 12.44 33.72 -5.51
N VAL A 42 13.05 33.15 -6.54
CA VAL A 42 13.98 32.02 -6.39
C VAL A 42 15.23 32.40 -5.59
N ASN A 43 15.77 33.61 -5.79
CA ASN A 43 16.90 34.08 -4.98
C ASN A 43 16.53 34.25 -3.50
N LYS A 44 15.29 34.68 -3.20
CA LYS A 44 14.79 34.69 -1.82
C LYS A 44 14.68 33.27 -1.26
N LEU A 45 14.16 32.31 -2.04
CA LEU A 45 14.10 30.91 -1.63
C LEU A 45 15.50 30.35 -1.32
N LYS A 46 16.47 30.61 -2.19
CA LYS A 46 17.87 30.19 -1.97
C LYS A 46 18.45 30.79 -0.67
N ALA A 47 18.20 32.07 -0.41
CA ALA A 47 18.64 32.73 0.82
C ALA A 47 17.97 32.11 2.06
N ALA A 48 16.64 31.93 2.04
CA ALA A 48 15.89 31.30 3.12
C ALA A 48 16.39 29.89 3.42
N VAL A 49 16.62 29.07 2.39
CA VAL A 49 17.17 27.71 2.52
C VAL A 49 18.59 27.73 3.10
N GLY A 50 19.44 28.65 2.64
CA GLY A 50 20.81 28.82 3.12
C GLY A 50 20.88 29.28 4.58
N ASN A 51 19.94 30.13 4.99
CA ASN A 51 19.82 30.63 6.36
C ASN A 51 19.02 29.70 7.28
N GLN A 52 18.46 28.60 6.76
CA GLN A 52 17.57 27.69 7.49
C GLN A 52 16.29 28.36 8.03
N GLU A 53 15.75 29.33 7.27
CA GLU A 53 14.49 30.00 7.58
C GLU A 53 13.31 29.11 7.11
N LEU A 54 12.86 28.19 7.96
CA LEU A 54 11.92 27.12 7.58
C LEU A 54 10.53 27.63 7.21
N TYR A 55 9.99 28.56 8.00
CA TYR A 55 8.72 29.21 7.71
C TYR A 55 8.77 29.97 6.38
N GLU A 56 9.82 30.77 6.17
CA GLU A 56 10.00 31.55 4.94
C GLU A 56 10.15 30.63 3.73
N THR A 57 10.89 29.53 3.89
CA THR A 57 11.04 28.49 2.86
C THR A 57 9.68 27.92 2.47
N GLN A 58 8.84 27.53 3.45
CA GLN A 58 7.49 27.03 3.19
C GLN A 58 6.62 28.06 2.44
N GLN A 59 6.58 29.31 2.91
CA GLN A 59 5.74 30.34 2.29
C GLN A 59 6.17 30.65 0.85
N ILE A 60 7.48 30.67 0.59
CA ILE A 60 8.00 30.88 -0.75
C ILE A 60 7.69 29.66 -1.64
N LEU A 61 7.81 28.43 -1.14
CA LEU A 61 7.42 27.22 -1.89
C LEU A 61 5.94 27.25 -2.31
N ARG A 62 5.03 27.61 -1.41
CA ARG A 62 3.60 27.82 -1.71
C ARG A 62 3.41 28.87 -2.80
N THR A 63 4.12 30.00 -2.68
CA THR A 63 4.05 31.09 -3.66
C THR A 63 4.53 30.63 -5.04
N VAL A 64 5.61 29.84 -5.10
CA VAL A 64 6.10 29.27 -6.38
C VAL A 64 5.09 28.30 -6.96
N TYR A 65 4.46 27.43 -6.14
CA TYR A 65 3.41 26.52 -6.59
C TYR A 65 2.28 27.25 -7.32
N PHE A 66 1.64 28.23 -6.69
CA PHE A 66 0.50 28.94 -7.29
C PHE A 66 0.89 29.68 -8.58
N ARG A 67 2.12 30.18 -8.65
CA ARG A 67 2.65 30.84 -9.85
C ARG A 67 2.99 29.85 -10.97
N PHE A 68 3.36 28.61 -10.67
CA PHE A 68 3.93 27.68 -11.66
C PHE A 68 2.95 26.60 -12.09
N ILE A 69 2.00 26.20 -11.23
CA ILE A 69 1.14 25.04 -11.47
C ILE A 69 0.32 25.14 -12.76
N ASN A 70 -0.05 26.35 -13.19
CA ASN A 70 -0.83 26.59 -14.41
C ASN A 70 0.00 26.72 -15.70
N HIS A 71 1.32 26.60 -15.59
CA HIS A 71 2.25 26.65 -16.72
C HIS A 71 2.79 25.25 -17.00
N ALA A 72 2.33 24.62 -18.10
CA ALA A 72 2.63 23.22 -18.41
C ALA A 72 4.14 22.92 -18.44
N GLU A 73 4.94 23.85 -18.97
CA GLU A 73 6.40 23.75 -19.04
C GLU A 73 7.10 23.80 -17.67
N LYS A 74 6.39 24.26 -16.64
CA LYS A 74 6.90 24.41 -15.27
C LYS A 74 6.43 23.33 -14.31
N VAL A 75 5.40 22.55 -14.67
CA VAL A 75 4.84 21.49 -13.80
C VAL A 75 5.90 20.46 -13.42
N ASP A 76 6.74 20.06 -14.38
CA ASP A 76 7.77 19.05 -14.17
C ASP A 76 8.90 19.53 -13.23
N PRO A 77 9.49 20.73 -13.41
CA PRO A 77 10.37 21.34 -12.42
C PRO A 77 9.72 21.65 -11.07
N LEU A 78 8.43 22.02 -11.07
CA LEU A 78 7.68 22.31 -9.84
C LEU A 78 7.50 21.05 -8.98
N ALA A 79 7.18 19.90 -9.60
CA ALA A 79 7.00 18.65 -8.87
C ALA A 79 8.27 18.26 -8.10
N ASP A 80 9.43 18.38 -8.74
CA ASP A 80 10.73 18.13 -8.10
C ASP A 80 11.03 19.16 -7.01
N LEU A 81 10.80 20.45 -7.27
CA LEU A 81 10.99 21.51 -6.27
C LEU A 81 10.20 21.22 -4.99
N LEU A 82 8.92 20.87 -5.14
CA LEU A 82 8.05 20.57 -4.01
C LEU A 82 8.52 19.33 -3.28
N TYR A 83 8.87 18.25 -4.00
CA TYR A 83 9.42 17.05 -3.39
C TYR A 83 10.65 17.35 -2.51
N TYR A 84 11.66 18.02 -3.06
CA TYR A 84 12.86 18.36 -2.28
C TYR A 84 12.54 19.37 -1.16
N GLY A 85 11.54 20.22 -1.34
CA GLY A 85 10.98 21.10 -0.32
C GLY A 85 10.40 20.33 0.87
N VAL A 86 9.57 19.32 0.59
CA VAL A 86 8.99 18.43 1.61
C VAL A 86 10.10 17.73 2.38
N VAL A 87 11.03 17.09 1.68
CA VAL A 87 12.15 16.37 2.31
C VAL A 87 12.96 17.32 3.20
N TYR A 88 13.30 18.51 2.70
CA TYR A 88 14.05 19.52 3.47
C TYR A 88 13.35 19.93 4.78
N LEU A 89 12.03 20.11 4.75
CA LEU A 89 11.23 20.50 5.92
C LEU A 89 11.07 19.32 6.91
N LEU A 90 10.74 18.13 6.42
CA LEU A 90 10.53 16.94 7.26
C LEU A 90 11.82 16.50 7.97
N GLU A 91 12.97 16.52 7.28
CA GLU A 91 14.28 16.20 7.87
C GLU A 91 14.68 17.18 9.00
N ARG A 92 14.07 18.37 9.05
CA ARG A 92 14.30 19.38 10.09
C ARG A 92 13.23 19.37 11.18
N GLY A 93 12.33 18.39 11.17
CA GLY A 93 11.28 18.23 12.17
C GLY A 93 10.05 19.14 11.97
N GLU A 94 10.01 19.92 10.89
CA GLU A 94 8.86 20.77 10.56
C GLU A 94 7.76 19.95 9.86
N HIS A 95 7.16 19.01 10.61
CA HIS A 95 6.23 18.03 10.05
C HIS A 95 4.96 18.66 9.46
N ILE A 96 4.40 19.69 10.12
CA ILE A 96 3.18 20.37 9.64
C ILE A 96 3.46 21.11 8.33
N SER A 97 4.56 21.85 8.27
CA SER A 97 4.98 22.55 7.05
C SER A 97 5.33 21.58 5.94
N GLY A 98 6.03 20.49 6.25
CA GLY A 98 6.35 19.45 5.29
C GLY A 98 5.10 18.78 4.72
N GLN A 99 4.11 18.48 5.56
CA GLN A 99 2.83 17.90 5.12
C GLN A 99 2.03 18.86 4.23
N ASP A 100 1.98 20.15 4.56
CA ASP A 100 1.35 21.18 3.71
C ASP A 100 1.96 21.22 2.30
N ILE A 101 3.30 21.21 2.20
CA ILE A 101 3.98 21.15 0.89
C ILE A 101 3.78 19.79 0.22
N ALA A 102 3.62 18.70 0.98
CA ALA A 102 3.39 17.36 0.43
C ALA A 102 2.03 17.24 -0.26
N SER A 103 0.99 17.89 0.25
CA SER A 103 -0.31 18.01 -0.45
C SER A 103 -0.15 18.73 -1.79
N LEU A 104 0.62 19.83 -1.84
CA LEU A 104 0.92 20.52 -3.10
C LEU A 104 1.72 19.66 -4.08
N PHE A 105 2.62 18.80 -3.58
CA PHE A 105 3.34 17.82 -4.38
C PHE A 105 2.39 16.77 -4.98
N LEU A 106 1.40 16.29 -4.23
CA LEU A 106 0.37 15.37 -4.73
C LEU A 106 -0.43 15.99 -5.88
N ASP A 107 -0.93 17.21 -5.70
CA ASP A 107 -1.68 17.94 -6.74
C ASP A 107 -0.84 18.14 -8.00
N THR A 108 0.41 18.54 -7.83
CA THR A 108 1.33 18.75 -8.95
C THR A 108 1.63 17.44 -9.67
N SER A 109 1.79 16.34 -8.93
CA SER A 109 2.00 15.00 -9.48
C SER A 109 0.77 14.50 -10.25
N ALA A 110 -0.43 14.74 -9.74
CA ALA A 110 -1.68 14.42 -10.43
C ALA A 110 -1.78 15.17 -11.76
N LYS A 111 -1.46 16.47 -11.77
CA LYS A 111 -1.42 17.27 -13.01
C LYS A 111 -0.36 16.79 -14.00
N ARG A 112 0.83 16.42 -13.50
CA ARG A 112 1.95 15.88 -14.30
C ARG A 112 1.55 14.57 -14.99
N LEU A 113 0.89 13.66 -14.26
CA LEU A 113 0.38 12.39 -14.80
C LEU A 113 -0.79 12.61 -15.78
N GLN A 114 -1.76 13.47 -15.43
CA GLN A 114 -2.91 13.75 -16.30
C GLN A 114 -2.47 14.36 -17.63
N THR A 115 -1.53 15.33 -17.63
CA THR A 115 -1.00 15.92 -18.86
C THR A 115 -0.31 14.87 -19.73
N ARG A 116 0.39 13.91 -19.11
CA ARG A 116 1.03 12.81 -19.82
C ARG A 116 0.02 11.86 -20.45
N LEU A 117 -1.08 11.58 -19.75
CA LEU A 117 -2.19 10.78 -20.24
C LEU A 117 -2.89 11.47 -21.43
N ASP A 118 -3.23 12.76 -21.29
CA ASP A 118 -3.92 13.55 -22.31
C ASP A 118 -3.08 13.74 -23.58
N GLY A 119 -1.76 13.88 -23.44
CA GLY A 119 -0.82 14.06 -24.55
C GLY A 119 -0.35 12.75 -25.20
N SER A 120 -0.77 11.58 -24.70
CA SER A 120 -0.34 10.29 -25.24
C SER A 120 -1.19 9.87 -26.44
N THR A 121 -0.53 9.62 -27.58
CA THR A 121 -1.12 8.88 -28.71
C THR A 121 -0.86 7.38 -28.64
N ASP A 122 -0.16 6.90 -27.59
CA ASP A 122 0.17 5.49 -27.42
C ASP A 122 -1.05 4.72 -26.89
N PRO A 123 -1.63 3.80 -27.68
CA PRO A 123 -2.76 2.99 -27.24
C PRO A 123 -2.42 2.10 -26.02
N ASN A 124 -1.14 1.78 -25.78
CA ASN A 124 -0.73 0.96 -24.63
C ASN A 124 -0.74 1.72 -23.29
N LEU A 125 -0.73 3.06 -23.29
CA LEU A 125 -0.87 3.88 -22.07
C LEU A 125 -2.34 4.07 -21.68
N ASN A 126 -3.26 3.98 -22.65
CA ASN A 126 -4.71 4.05 -22.42
C ASN A 126 -5.32 2.70 -22.04
N GLU A 127 -4.65 1.60 -22.38
CA GLU A 127 -4.97 0.27 -21.86
C GLU A 127 -4.25 0.09 -20.52
N GLN A 128 -5.00 0.12 -19.41
CA GLN A 128 -4.43 -0.36 -18.15
C GLN A 128 -3.93 -1.80 -18.37
N PRO A 129 -2.69 -2.11 -17.96
CA PRO A 129 -2.15 -3.46 -18.10
C PRO A 129 -3.16 -4.47 -17.58
N THR A 130 -3.63 -5.35 -18.47
CA THR A 130 -4.55 -6.44 -18.10
C THR A 130 -3.88 -7.48 -17.20
N VAL A 131 -2.55 -7.45 -17.15
CA VAL A 131 -1.69 -8.27 -16.30
C VAL A 131 -1.23 -7.44 -15.11
N GLN A 132 -1.29 -8.03 -13.92
CA GLN A 132 -0.67 -7.48 -12.72
C GLN A 132 0.83 -7.26 -13.02
N MET A 133 1.29 -6.00 -13.01
CA MET A 133 2.68 -5.64 -13.32
C MET A 133 3.47 -5.40 -12.03
N CYS A 134 4.65 -6.01 -11.92
CA CYS A 134 5.51 -5.79 -10.78
C CYS A 134 6.36 -4.55 -11.03
N VAL A 135 7.00 -4.03 -9.99
CA VAL A 135 7.83 -2.82 -10.13
C VAL A 135 8.93 -2.97 -11.20
N LYS A 136 9.48 -4.17 -11.41
CA LYS A 136 10.48 -4.42 -12.46
C LYS A 136 9.92 -4.17 -13.85
N ASP A 137 8.64 -4.44 -14.06
CA ASP A 137 7.95 -4.16 -15.32
C ASP A 137 7.79 -2.63 -15.47
N TYR A 138 7.37 -1.92 -14.42
CA TYR A 138 7.18 -0.47 -14.44
C TYR A 138 8.40 0.35 -14.88
N LEU A 139 9.62 -0.14 -14.62
CA LEU A 139 10.86 0.50 -15.12
C LEU A 139 10.87 0.67 -16.65
N ASN A 140 10.28 -0.28 -17.38
CA ASN A 140 10.29 -0.29 -18.83
C ASN A 140 9.03 0.34 -19.44
N TYR A 141 7.91 0.36 -18.69
CA TYR A 141 6.61 0.79 -19.20
C TYR A 141 6.20 2.21 -18.76
N GLU A 142 6.42 2.59 -17.50
CA GLU A 142 5.93 3.87 -16.96
C GLU A 142 6.89 4.48 -15.92
N PRO A 143 8.06 5.00 -16.35
CA PRO A 143 9.10 5.48 -15.44
C PRO A 143 8.69 6.70 -14.59
N LEU A 144 7.72 7.50 -15.06
CA LEU A 144 7.19 8.65 -14.33
C LEU A 144 6.36 8.22 -13.12
N ALA A 145 5.44 7.27 -13.29
CA ALA A 145 4.62 6.75 -12.19
C ALA A 145 5.51 6.13 -11.10
N LEU A 146 6.56 5.42 -11.51
CA LEU A 146 7.55 4.85 -10.60
C LEU A 146 8.37 5.93 -9.86
N ASP A 147 8.80 6.99 -10.54
CA ASP A 147 9.47 8.15 -9.90
C ASP A 147 8.58 8.78 -8.83
N ILE A 148 7.30 9.01 -9.14
CA ILE A 148 6.33 9.57 -8.19
C ILE A 148 6.13 8.62 -7.00
N CYS A 149 5.97 7.30 -7.22
CA CYS A 149 5.85 6.34 -6.12
C CYS A 149 7.09 6.33 -5.20
N ARG A 150 8.30 6.43 -5.77
CA ARG A 150 9.54 6.51 -4.96
C ARG A 150 9.58 7.78 -4.12
N LYS A 151 9.21 8.93 -4.70
CA LYS A 151 9.12 10.20 -3.99
C LYS A 151 8.07 10.15 -2.87
N LEU A 152 6.89 9.60 -3.14
CA LEU A 152 5.86 9.36 -2.13
C LEU A 152 6.37 8.48 -1.00
N SER A 153 7.03 7.36 -1.31
CA SER A 153 7.57 6.48 -0.27
C SER A 153 8.63 7.16 0.59
N SER A 154 9.43 8.06 -0.01
CA SER A 154 10.44 8.83 0.73
C SER A 154 9.80 9.85 1.67
N ILE A 155 8.71 10.50 1.24
CA ILE A 155 7.91 11.38 2.09
C ILE A 155 7.27 10.59 3.25
N VAL A 156 6.61 9.46 2.95
CA VAL A 156 5.91 8.64 3.94
C VAL A 156 6.83 8.22 5.09
N VAL A 157 8.04 7.75 4.80
CA VAL A 157 8.97 7.31 5.86
C VAL A 157 9.61 8.45 6.65
N LEU A 158 9.54 9.70 6.15
CA LEU A 158 9.99 10.89 6.87
C LEU A 158 8.87 11.53 7.72
N LEU A 159 7.61 11.19 7.44
CA LEU A 159 6.49 11.60 8.27
C LEU A 159 6.55 10.89 9.64
N PRO A 160 6.15 11.57 10.72
CA PRO A 160 6.23 11.01 12.05
C PRO A 160 5.44 9.70 12.12
N ASP A 161 6.03 8.70 12.78
CA ASP A 161 5.43 7.39 13.08
C ASP A 161 4.32 7.53 14.14
N THR A 162 3.32 8.33 13.78
CA THR A 162 2.04 8.42 14.44
C THR A 162 1.07 7.67 13.54
N GLU A 163 0.19 6.89 14.16
CA GLU A 163 -0.85 6.09 13.50
C GLU A 163 -1.69 6.91 12.49
N ILE A 164 -1.72 8.23 12.69
CA ILE A 164 -2.45 9.21 11.90
C ILE A 164 -1.60 9.78 10.74
N GLY A 165 -0.31 10.05 10.92
CA GLY A 165 0.48 10.84 9.96
C GLY A 165 0.74 10.10 8.63
N GLN A 166 1.39 8.94 8.72
CA GLN A 166 1.75 8.14 7.53
C GLN A 166 0.50 7.61 6.83
N THR A 167 -0.45 7.04 7.59
CA THR A 167 -1.71 6.50 7.08
C THR A 167 -2.54 7.57 6.39
N LYS A 168 -2.74 8.75 6.99
CA LYS A 168 -3.50 9.85 6.36
C LYS A 168 -2.84 10.36 5.08
N PHE A 169 -1.51 10.41 5.02
CA PHE A 169 -0.85 10.88 3.82
C PHE A 169 -0.92 9.86 2.68
N VAL A 170 -0.74 8.56 2.95
CA VAL A 170 -0.97 7.49 1.96
C VAL A 170 -2.42 7.53 1.46
N ALA A 171 -3.35 7.79 2.38
CA ALA A 171 -4.75 7.96 2.08
C ALA A 171 -5.03 9.13 1.12
N GLU A 172 -4.53 10.32 1.47
CA GLU A 172 -4.59 11.51 0.63
C GLU A 172 -3.98 11.24 -0.75
N ALA A 173 -2.85 10.53 -0.81
CA ALA A 173 -2.24 10.14 -2.06
C ALA A 173 -3.17 9.26 -2.91
N PHE A 174 -3.88 8.29 -2.34
CA PHE A 174 -4.85 7.48 -3.09
C PHE A 174 -6.10 8.24 -3.55
N LYS A 175 -6.48 9.30 -2.83
CA LYS A 175 -7.57 10.21 -3.20
C LYS A 175 -7.14 11.11 -4.37
N THR A 176 -6.00 11.77 -4.25
CA THR A 176 -5.49 12.73 -5.23
C THR A 176 -4.92 12.06 -6.48
N LEU A 177 -4.41 10.83 -6.35
CA LEU A 177 -3.86 10.02 -7.44
C LEU A 177 -4.72 8.76 -7.64
N PRO A 178 -5.93 8.89 -8.21
CA PRO A 178 -6.84 7.77 -8.41
C PRO A 178 -6.25 6.70 -9.32
N PRO A 179 -6.80 5.46 -9.33
CA PRO A 179 -6.27 4.34 -10.11
C PRO A 179 -6.04 4.60 -11.61
N LYS A 180 -6.79 5.55 -12.20
CA LYS A 180 -6.61 5.99 -13.59
C LYS A 180 -5.29 6.74 -13.84
N LEU A 181 -4.73 7.38 -12.81
CA LEU A 181 -3.48 8.14 -12.85
C LEU A 181 -2.30 7.37 -12.29
N LEU A 182 -2.51 6.65 -11.18
CA LEU A 182 -1.45 5.90 -10.52
C LEU A 182 -1.94 4.53 -10.10
N ASN A 183 -1.21 3.48 -10.48
CA ASN A 183 -1.52 2.13 -10.05
C ASN A 183 -1.29 1.98 -8.53
N ARG A 184 -2.34 1.56 -7.80
CA ARG A 184 -2.27 1.34 -6.35
C ARG A 184 -1.33 0.18 -5.96
N ASP A 185 -1.33 -0.91 -6.72
CA ASP A 185 -0.43 -2.05 -6.49
C ASP A 185 1.03 -1.62 -6.56
N LEU A 186 1.35 -0.73 -7.50
CA LEU A 186 2.69 -0.15 -7.65
C LEU A 186 3.08 0.64 -6.41
N LEU A 187 2.22 1.55 -5.95
CA LEU A 187 2.53 2.35 -4.76
C LEU A 187 2.69 1.47 -3.51
N HIS A 188 1.80 0.49 -3.30
CA HIS A 188 1.96 -0.48 -2.23
C HIS A 188 3.28 -1.27 -2.36
N GLU A 189 3.69 -1.71 -3.55
CA GLU A 189 4.96 -2.43 -3.73
C GLU A 189 6.18 -1.57 -3.38
N VAL A 190 6.18 -0.29 -3.79
CA VAL A 190 7.27 0.65 -3.47
C VAL A 190 7.30 0.97 -1.98
N LEU A 191 6.15 1.21 -1.35
CA LEU A 191 6.06 1.43 0.10
C LEU A 191 6.53 0.21 0.88
N ALA A 192 6.06 -0.99 0.52
CA ALA A 192 6.47 -2.23 1.17
C ALA A 192 7.99 -2.42 1.12
N THR A 193 8.59 -2.17 -0.05
CA THR A 193 10.04 -2.24 -0.24
C THR A 193 10.76 -1.20 0.61
N ARG A 194 10.29 0.05 0.65
CA ARG A 194 10.92 1.12 1.41
C ARG A 194 10.85 0.88 2.92
N PHE A 195 9.70 0.46 3.45
CA PHE A 195 9.54 0.09 4.85
C PHE A 195 10.42 -1.10 5.23
N TYR A 196 10.54 -2.10 4.35
CA TYR A 196 11.43 -3.24 4.57
C TYR A 196 12.91 -2.80 4.67
N GLN A 197 13.36 -1.90 3.80
CA GLN A 197 14.73 -1.35 3.82
C GLN A 197 15.07 -0.66 5.15
N ILE A 198 14.11 0.07 5.74
CA ILE A 198 14.30 0.73 7.04
C ILE A 198 13.99 -0.19 8.23
N ARG A 199 13.74 -1.49 7.99
CA ARG A 199 13.41 -2.52 8.98
C ARG A 199 12.10 -2.28 9.75
N ASP A 200 11.19 -1.53 9.15
CA ASP A 200 9.81 -1.41 9.61
C ASP A 200 8.97 -2.56 9.02
N TYR A 201 9.12 -3.73 9.62
CA TYR A 201 8.48 -4.95 9.15
C TYR A 201 6.95 -4.94 9.22
N PRO A 202 6.30 -4.36 10.26
CA PRO A 202 4.84 -4.23 10.29
C PRO A 202 4.27 -3.47 9.09
N ASN A 203 4.78 -2.27 8.81
CA ASN A 203 4.32 -1.48 7.66
C ASN A 203 4.70 -2.13 6.33
N ALA A 204 5.89 -2.72 6.23
CA ALA A 204 6.27 -3.48 5.05
C ALA A 204 5.28 -4.62 4.77
N ARG A 205 4.94 -5.41 5.79
CA ARG A 205 3.99 -6.52 5.71
C ARG A 205 2.60 -6.07 5.32
N TYR A 206 2.12 -4.95 5.88
CA TYR A 206 0.87 -4.32 5.48
C TYR A 206 0.88 -4.02 3.98
N HIS A 207 1.83 -3.22 3.50
CA HIS A 207 1.86 -2.87 2.09
C HIS A 207 2.09 -4.07 1.16
N PHE A 208 2.83 -5.10 1.59
CA PHE A 208 2.97 -6.36 0.83
C PHE A 208 1.65 -7.12 0.69
N LEU A 209 0.80 -7.13 1.71
CA LEU A 209 -0.53 -7.76 1.65
C LEU A 209 -1.46 -7.07 0.64
N HIS A 210 -1.30 -5.76 0.47
CA HIS A 210 -2.11 -4.93 -0.43
C HIS A 210 -1.53 -4.75 -1.83
N SER A 211 -0.28 -5.18 -2.07
CA SER A 211 0.29 -5.16 -3.42
C SER A 211 0.04 -6.50 -4.10
N ALA A 212 -0.75 -6.47 -5.16
CA ALA A 212 -1.11 -7.69 -5.83
C ALA A 212 -0.03 -8.25 -6.77
N CYS A 213 1.07 -7.52 -6.99
CA CYS A 213 2.13 -7.90 -7.92
C CYS A 213 3.52 -8.18 -7.32
N VAL A 214 3.61 -8.31 -6.00
CA VAL A 214 4.91 -8.53 -5.38
C VAL A 214 5.52 -9.85 -5.83
N ASP A 215 6.80 -9.78 -6.18
CA ASP A 215 7.66 -10.93 -6.37
C ASP A 215 7.69 -11.73 -5.05
N ARG A 216 7.04 -12.89 -5.10
CA ARG A 216 6.70 -13.71 -3.94
C ARG A 216 7.91 -14.05 -3.07
N GLN A 217 9.12 -13.96 -3.61
CA GLN A 217 10.36 -14.14 -2.89
C GLN A 217 10.60 -13.05 -1.82
N TYR A 218 10.23 -11.80 -2.07
CA TYR A 218 10.39 -10.71 -1.10
C TYR A 218 9.50 -10.87 0.14
N VAL A 219 8.28 -11.36 -0.07
CA VAL A 219 7.38 -11.69 1.06
C VAL A 219 8.03 -12.78 1.92
N VAL A 220 8.66 -13.78 1.31
CA VAL A 220 9.37 -14.83 2.06
C VAL A 220 10.51 -14.23 2.88
N PHE A 221 11.35 -13.38 2.27
CA PHE A 221 12.45 -12.70 2.97
C PHE A 221 11.96 -11.86 4.13
N LEU A 222 10.92 -11.05 3.91
CA LEU A 222 10.29 -10.27 4.95
C LEU A 222 9.87 -11.16 6.12
N LEU A 223 9.09 -12.22 5.87
CA LEU A 223 8.54 -13.05 6.94
C LEU A 223 9.63 -13.79 7.72
N VAL A 224 10.66 -14.29 7.02
CA VAL A 224 11.80 -14.97 7.63
C VAL A 224 12.60 -14.00 8.50
N GLU A 225 12.98 -12.85 7.96
CA GLU A 225 13.79 -11.87 8.69
C GLU A 225 13.00 -11.24 9.86
N PHE A 226 11.70 -10.98 9.64
CA PHE A 226 10.83 -10.45 10.69
C PHE A 226 10.70 -11.45 11.85
N HIS A 227 10.48 -12.73 11.57
CA HIS A 227 10.49 -13.76 12.61
C HIS A 227 11.85 -13.85 13.30
N ALA A 228 12.94 -13.94 12.55
CA ALA A 228 14.28 -14.10 13.11
C ALA A 228 14.70 -12.96 14.04
N LEU A 229 14.23 -11.73 13.79
CA LEU A 229 14.61 -10.54 14.55
C LEU A 229 13.60 -10.13 15.63
N LYS A 230 12.31 -10.45 15.46
CA LYS A 230 11.23 -9.95 16.33
C LYS A 230 10.32 -11.04 16.90
N GLY A 231 10.40 -12.26 16.38
CA GLY A 231 9.60 -13.40 16.85
C GLY A 231 10.34 -14.30 17.83
N THR A 232 9.60 -15.23 18.42
CA THR A 232 10.13 -16.34 19.21
C THR A 232 10.12 -17.64 18.40
N PRO A 233 10.95 -18.65 18.73
CA PRO A 233 10.93 -19.94 18.03
C PRO A 233 9.55 -20.62 18.04
N SER A 234 8.76 -20.42 19.10
CA SER A 234 7.39 -20.93 19.18
C SER A 234 6.43 -20.27 18.19
N GLU A 235 6.71 -19.07 17.69
CA GLU A 235 5.82 -18.31 16.81
C GLU A 235 6.14 -18.50 15.32
N VAL A 236 7.15 -19.30 14.98
CA VAL A 236 7.61 -19.48 13.59
C VAL A 236 6.49 -19.83 12.61
N ASP A 237 5.53 -20.67 13.03
CA ASP A 237 4.39 -21.05 12.21
C ASP A 237 3.29 -19.97 12.17
N LEU A 238 3.23 -19.06 13.15
CA LEU A 238 2.28 -17.95 13.20
C LEU A 238 2.61 -16.86 12.17
N PHE A 239 3.89 -16.58 11.88
CA PHE A 239 4.24 -15.54 10.90
C PHE A 239 3.68 -15.85 9.50
N ILE A 240 3.90 -17.09 9.03
CA ILE A 240 3.36 -17.52 7.74
C ILE A 240 1.85 -17.71 7.77
N ALA A 241 1.29 -18.27 8.85
CA ALA A 241 -0.15 -18.45 8.98
C ALA A 241 -0.89 -17.09 8.96
N GLN A 242 -0.39 -16.11 9.70
CA GLN A 242 -0.98 -14.77 9.76
C GLN A 242 -0.95 -14.11 8.38
N PHE A 243 0.17 -14.19 7.65
CA PHE A 243 0.26 -13.66 6.29
C PHE A 243 -0.72 -14.36 5.34
N VAL A 244 -0.75 -15.69 5.32
CA VAL A 244 -1.60 -16.46 4.39
C VAL A 244 -3.09 -16.20 4.65
N LEU A 245 -3.51 -16.21 5.92
CA LEU A 245 -4.91 -15.99 6.29
C LEU A 245 -5.37 -14.57 5.97
N GLN A 246 -4.54 -13.55 6.25
CA GLN A 246 -4.84 -12.17 5.90
C GLN A 246 -4.84 -11.97 4.37
N PHE A 247 -3.87 -12.54 3.66
CA PHE A 247 -3.80 -12.48 2.21
C PHE A 247 -5.09 -13.05 1.59
N LEU A 248 -5.55 -14.23 2.03
CA LEU A 248 -6.81 -14.81 1.59
C LEU A 248 -8.02 -13.91 1.87
N CYS A 249 -8.04 -13.19 3.00
CA CYS A 249 -9.13 -12.25 3.30
C CYS A 249 -9.19 -11.06 2.33
N LEU A 250 -8.04 -10.64 1.80
CA LEU A 250 -7.89 -9.48 0.91
C LEU A 250 -8.11 -9.83 -0.57
N GLN A 251 -8.07 -11.11 -0.93
CA GLN A 251 -8.38 -11.52 -2.29
C GLN A 251 -9.90 -11.70 -2.46
N LEU A 252 -10.43 -11.19 -3.57
CA LEU A 252 -11.81 -11.45 -4.01
C LEU A 252 -11.76 -12.36 -5.25
N PRO A 253 -11.90 -13.69 -5.09
CA PRO A 253 -11.72 -14.61 -6.20
C PRO A 253 -12.78 -14.41 -7.28
N THR A 254 -12.36 -14.35 -8.55
CA THR A 254 -13.28 -14.14 -9.68
C THR A 254 -14.25 -15.32 -9.89
N ASP A 255 -13.88 -16.50 -9.42
CA ASP A 255 -14.64 -17.74 -9.45
C ASP A 255 -15.22 -18.14 -8.08
N SER A 256 -15.53 -17.14 -7.24
CA SER A 256 -16.16 -17.36 -5.92
C SER A 256 -17.44 -18.18 -6.03
N PRO A 257 -17.63 -19.23 -5.20
CA PRO A 257 -18.87 -20.00 -5.17
C PRO A 257 -20.05 -19.11 -4.74
N VAL A 258 -21.19 -19.27 -5.40
CA VAL A 258 -22.43 -18.57 -5.03
C VAL A 258 -22.93 -19.15 -3.69
N PRO A 259 -23.30 -18.33 -2.69
CA PRO A 259 -23.91 -18.81 -1.47
C PRO A 259 -25.13 -19.67 -1.83
N SER A 260 -25.25 -20.84 -1.21
CA SER A 260 -26.38 -21.74 -1.42
C SER A 260 -27.67 -21.10 -0.87
N THR A 261 -28.33 -20.27 -1.69
CA THR A 261 -29.66 -19.76 -1.37
C THR A 261 -30.69 -20.86 -1.62
N GLY A 262 -31.57 -21.10 -0.64
CA GLY A 262 -32.69 -22.04 -0.77
C GLY A 262 -33.56 -21.76 -2.02
N PRO A 263 -34.35 -22.74 -2.45
CA PRO A 263 -35.15 -22.61 -3.67
C PRO A 263 -36.19 -21.48 -3.52
N GLY A 264 -36.03 -20.38 -4.27
CA GLY A 264 -37.09 -19.36 -4.37
C GLY A 264 -36.68 -17.89 -4.59
N GLN A 265 -35.40 -17.51 -4.57
CA GLN A 265 -35.01 -16.10 -4.79
C GLN A 265 -34.64 -15.81 -6.25
N SER A 266 -35.32 -14.83 -6.84
CA SER A 266 -35.19 -14.41 -8.23
C SER A 266 -33.84 -13.77 -8.54
N ARG A 267 -33.36 -13.98 -9.77
CA ARG A 267 -32.06 -13.51 -10.32
C ARG A 267 -31.80 -12.00 -10.19
N HIS A 268 -32.82 -11.20 -9.90
CA HIS A 268 -32.76 -9.74 -9.78
C HIS A 268 -32.53 -9.20 -8.35
N GLN A 269 -32.42 -10.06 -7.32
CA GLN A 269 -32.03 -9.67 -5.95
C GLN A 269 -30.58 -10.08 -5.61
N ARG A 270 -29.70 -10.09 -6.61
CA ARG A 270 -28.26 -10.32 -6.43
C ARG A 270 -27.60 -9.04 -5.94
N THR A 271 -27.69 -8.74 -4.65
CA THR A 271 -26.75 -7.79 -4.05
C THR A 271 -25.41 -8.52 -3.87
N PRO A 272 -24.29 -8.01 -4.41
CA PRO A 272 -22.98 -8.59 -4.13
C PRO A 272 -22.75 -8.52 -2.62
N VAL A 273 -22.36 -9.65 -2.02
CA VAL A 273 -22.11 -9.76 -0.57
C VAL A 273 -20.89 -8.94 -0.14
N THR A 274 -20.12 -8.43 -1.10
CA THR A 274 -18.90 -7.65 -0.85
C THR A 274 -18.95 -6.34 -1.64
N PRO A 275 -18.72 -5.18 -1.00
CA PRO A 275 -18.51 -3.93 -1.72
C PRO A 275 -17.39 -4.10 -2.74
N SER A 276 -17.65 -3.74 -4.00
CA SER A 276 -16.73 -3.85 -5.14
C SER A 276 -15.44 -3.05 -4.97
N ASN A 277 -15.39 -2.13 -4.01
CA ASN A 277 -14.26 -1.24 -3.75
C ASN A 277 -13.16 -1.88 -2.88
N LEU A 278 -13.38 -3.10 -2.36
CA LEU A 278 -12.52 -3.78 -1.37
C LEU A 278 -11.67 -4.93 -1.96
N ALA A 279 -11.59 -5.04 -3.29
CA ALA A 279 -10.88 -6.11 -3.98
C ALA A 279 -9.46 -5.68 -4.37
N VAL A 280 -8.45 -6.28 -3.76
CA VAL A 280 -7.04 -6.05 -4.14
C VAL A 280 -6.68 -6.77 -5.45
N SER A 281 -7.43 -7.79 -5.89
CA SER A 281 -7.06 -8.55 -7.10
C SER A 281 -8.21 -9.25 -7.81
N LYS A 282 -8.14 -9.31 -9.16
CA LYS A 282 -9.01 -10.10 -10.04
C LYS A 282 -8.46 -11.53 -10.28
N LYS A 283 -7.76 -12.11 -9.31
CA LYS A 283 -7.18 -13.46 -9.44
C LYS A 283 -8.25 -14.55 -9.29
N SER A 284 -8.09 -15.62 -10.06
CA SER A 284 -8.82 -16.88 -9.81
C SER A 284 -8.32 -17.57 -8.53
N ARG A 285 -9.15 -18.43 -7.93
CA ARG A 285 -8.75 -19.26 -6.77
C ARG A 285 -7.47 -20.05 -7.03
N LYS A 286 -7.27 -20.53 -8.28
CA LYS A 286 -6.04 -21.22 -8.71
C LYS A 286 -4.80 -20.33 -8.61
N GLN A 287 -4.84 -19.10 -9.11
CA GLN A 287 -3.71 -18.17 -9.05
C GLN A 287 -3.38 -17.76 -7.60
N ILE A 288 -4.41 -17.59 -6.77
CA ILE A 288 -4.27 -17.30 -5.34
C ILE A 288 -3.58 -18.48 -4.65
N LYS A 289 -4.05 -19.71 -4.90
CA LYS A 289 -3.45 -20.95 -4.38
C LYS A 289 -1.98 -21.10 -4.78
N GLU A 290 -1.64 -20.87 -6.05
CA GLU A 290 -0.25 -20.95 -6.53
C GLU A 290 0.66 -19.93 -5.84
N THR A 291 0.14 -18.72 -5.59
CA THR A 291 0.85 -17.66 -4.85
C THR A 291 1.15 -18.10 -3.43
N ILE A 292 0.13 -18.53 -2.69
CA ILE A 292 0.26 -19.00 -1.30
C ILE A 292 1.20 -20.20 -1.23
N ARG A 293 1.05 -21.16 -2.14
CA ARG A 293 1.88 -22.36 -2.18
C ARG A 293 3.35 -22.01 -2.37
N TYR A 294 3.69 -21.07 -3.25
CA TYR A 294 5.07 -20.62 -3.41
C TYR A 294 5.61 -20.01 -2.11
N ILE A 295 4.89 -19.04 -1.53
CA ILE A 295 5.32 -18.34 -0.31
C ILE A 295 5.51 -19.33 0.83
N PHE A 296 4.55 -20.25 1.02
CA PHE A 296 4.61 -21.27 2.04
C PHE A 296 5.80 -22.22 1.85
N LEU A 297 6.02 -22.74 0.64
CA LEU A 297 7.10 -23.69 0.37
C LEU A 297 8.49 -23.07 0.52
N GLU A 298 8.67 -21.83 0.07
CA GLU A 298 9.94 -21.12 0.23
C GLU A 298 10.17 -20.69 1.69
N TYR A 299 9.12 -20.30 2.42
CA TYR A 299 9.22 -19.96 3.84
C TYR A 299 9.70 -21.13 4.70
N ILE A 300 9.20 -22.34 4.44
CA ILE A 300 9.61 -23.55 5.19
C ILE A 300 10.87 -24.20 4.61
N ASN A 301 11.39 -23.70 3.50
CA ASN A 301 12.57 -24.28 2.87
C ASN A 301 13.80 -23.99 3.75
N ARG A 302 14.57 -25.05 4.01
CA ARG A 302 15.77 -25.05 4.85
C ARG A 302 16.78 -23.97 4.46
N SER A 303 16.86 -23.63 3.17
CA SER A 303 17.77 -22.60 2.69
C SER A 303 17.41 -21.19 3.16
N TYR A 304 16.18 -20.96 3.61
CA TYR A 304 15.71 -19.65 4.05
C TYR A 304 15.46 -19.58 5.55
N HIS A 305 14.83 -20.59 6.17
CA HIS A 305 14.41 -20.49 7.57
C HIS A 305 15.15 -21.48 8.48
N PRO A 306 16.13 -21.01 9.28
CA PRO A 306 16.98 -21.89 10.12
C PRO A 306 16.17 -22.73 11.12
N ASP A 307 15.18 -22.14 11.77
CA ASP A 307 14.33 -22.83 12.77
C ASP A 307 13.48 -23.96 12.19
N LEU A 308 13.28 -23.98 10.87
CA LEU A 308 12.53 -25.01 10.14
C LEU A 308 13.44 -25.96 9.36
N ALA A 309 14.76 -25.85 9.50
CA ALA A 309 15.73 -26.56 8.68
C ALA A 309 15.57 -28.10 8.65
N ASN A 310 15.06 -28.68 9.73
CA ASN A 310 14.90 -30.13 9.89
C ASN A 310 13.44 -30.59 9.84
N ILE A 311 12.52 -29.73 9.40
CA ILE A 311 11.10 -30.07 9.38
C ILE A 311 10.80 -31.07 8.25
N ALA A 312 10.10 -32.16 8.59
CA ALA A 312 9.69 -33.19 7.64
C ALA A 312 8.17 -33.29 7.60
N LYS A 313 7.60 -33.79 6.49
CA LYS A 313 6.15 -34.02 6.39
C LYS A 313 5.76 -35.37 7.02
N PRO A 314 4.61 -35.47 7.72
CA PRO A 314 3.78 -34.36 8.21
C PRO A 314 4.55 -33.53 9.24
N TYR A 315 4.36 -32.21 9.23
CA TYR A 315 5.15 -31.30 10.04
C TYR A 315 4.83 -31.46 11.53
N ASP A 316 5.84 -31.40 12.39
CA ASP A 316 5.65 -31.42 13.85
C ASP A 316 4.99 -30.14 14.39
N LEU A 317 4.75 -29.15 13.52
CA LEU A 317 4.00 -27.92 13.77
C LEU A 317 2.59 -28.06 13.15
N PRO A 318 1.54 -28.33 13.96
CA PRO A 318 0.20 -28.57 13.44
C PRO A 318 -0.37 -27.41 12.61
N LEU A 319 0.00 -26.16 12.94
CA LEU A 319 -0.47 -24.99 12.18
C LEU A 319 0.08 -24.96 10.75
N LEU A 320 1.32 -25.42 10.52
CA LEU A 320 1.86 -25.54 9.16
C LEU A 320 1.10 -26.60 8.34
N ASN A 321 0.71 -27.71 8.97
CA ASN A 321 -0.13 -28.71 8.31
C ASN A 321 -1.51 -28.13 7.98
N PHE A 322 -2.11 -27.37 8.90
CA PHE A 322 -3.37 -26.66 8.67
C PHE A 322 -3.29 -25.73 7.45
N ILE A 323 -2.28 -24.86 7.37
CA ILE A 323 -2.11 -23.93 6.24
C ILE A 323 -1.87 -24.68 4.92
N LEU A 324 -1.06 -25.75 4.92
CA LEU A 324 -0.82 -26.57 3.73
C LEU A 324 -2.12 -27.23 3.22
N LEU A 325 -2.91 -27.79 4.11
CA LEU A 325 -4.18 -28.44 3.78
C LEU A 325 -5.23 -27.41 3.35
N LEU A 326 -5.35 -26.28 4.06
CA LEU A 326 -6.23 -25.17 3.69
C LEU A 326 -5.92 -24.68 2.26
N THR A 327 -4.63 -24.50 1.94
CA THR A 327 -4.18 -24.10 0.60
C THR A 327 -4.57 -25.13 -0.46
N SER A 328 -4.52 -26.42 -0.10
CA SER A 328 -4.80 -27.52 -1.03
C SER A 328 -6.26 -27.57 -1.47
N ILE A 329 -7.18 -27.11 -0.62
CA ILE A 329 -8.64 -27.11 -0.84
C ILE A 329 -9.18 -25.82 -1.48
N LEU A 330 -8.33 -24.82 -1.78
CA LEU A 330 -8.78 -23.52 -2.31
C LEU A 330 -9.33 -23.57 -3.74
N ASP A 331 -8.81 -24.45 -4.60
CA ASP A 331 -9.14 -24.51 -6.04
C ASP A 331 -10.13 -25.62 -6.39
N SER A 332 -10.86 -26.16 -5.41
CA SER A 332 -11.81 -27.24 -5.67
C SER A 332 -13.07 -26.75 -6.38
N ASP A 333 -13.45 -27.45 -7.46
CA ASP A 333 -14.72 -27.22 -8.19
C ASP A 333 -15.94 -27.79 -7.46
N LYS A 334 -15.70 -28.70 -6.51
CA LYS A 334 -16.71 -29.27 -5.62
C LYS A 334 -16.74 -28.44 -4.35
N SER A 335 -17.93 -28.20 -3.79
CA SER A 335 -18.07 -27.50 -2.51
C SER A 335 -17.35 -28.27 -1.40
N GLU A 336 -16.08 -27.93 -1.18
CA GLU A 336 -15.25 -28.45 -0.09
C GLU A 336 -15.54 -27.73 1.23
N ALA A 337 -16.72 -27.10 1.34
CA ALA A 337 -17.23 -26.51 2.57
C ALA A 337 -17.16 -27.47 3.77
N ASN A 338 -17.45 -28.76 3.55
CA ASN A 338 -17.34 -29.77 4.61
C ASN A 338 -15.88 -30.09 4.96
N ALA A 339 -14.98 -30.12 3.99
CA ALA A 339 -13.56 -30.34 4.23
C ALA A 339 -12.94 -29.14 4.95
N PHE A 340 -13.32 -27.91 4.56
CA PHE A 340 -12.95 -26.67 5.24
C PHE A 340 -13.43 -26.68 6.71
N LYS A 341 -14.72 -26.95 6.95
CA LYS A 341 -15.26 -27.05 8.32
C LYS A 341 -14.52 -28.10 9.16
N PHE A 342 -14.36 -29.30 8.60
CA PHE A 342 -13.63 -30.37 9.27
C PHE A 342 -12.18 -29.98 9.60
N LEU A 343 -11.50 -29.29 8.67
CA LEU A 343 -10.13 -28.81 8.88
C LEU A 343 -10.07 -27.75 9.99
N VAL A 344 -10.98 -26.77 9.98
CA VAL A 344 -11.09 -25.75 11.03
C VAL A 344 -11.34 -26.40 12.39
N ASP A 345 -12.29 -27.35 12.50
CA ASP A 345 -12.59 -28.02 13.76
C ASP A 345 -11.40 -28.87 14.24
N THR A 346 -10.75 -29.62 13.34
CA THR A 346 -9.65 -30.53 13.68
C THR A 346 -8.43 -29.80 14.22
N TYR A 347 -8.13 -28.62 13.67
CA TYR A 347 -6.93 -27.83 14.00
C TYR A 347 -7.21 -26.66 14.94
N GLU A 348 -8.38 -26.62 15.61
CA GLU A 348 -8.77 -25.53 16.53
C GLU A 348 -7.66 -25.15 17.50
N LYS A 349 -7.07 -26.13 18.18
CA LYS A 349 -5.97 -25.90 19.13
C LYS A 349 -4.73 -25.23 18.51
N ALA A 350 -4.51 -25.41 17.22
CA ALA A 350 -3.36 -24.86 16.51
C ALA A 350 -3.64 -23.44 16.01
N TRP A 351 -4.78 -23.20 15.36
CA TRP A 351 -5.08 -21.86 14.82
C TRP A 351 -5.61 -20.90 15.89
N SER A 352 -6.22 -21.37 16.98
CA SER A 352 -6.70 -20.50 18.07
C SER A 352 -5.59 -19.88 18.93
N ARG A 353 -4.31 -20.21 18.64
CA ARG A 353 -3.14 -19.54 19.21
C ARG A 353 -3.11 -18.04 18.91
N ASP A 354 -3.69 -17.62 17.78
CA ASP A 354 -3.97 -16.21 17.48
C ASP A 354 -5.50 -15.99 17.49
N PRO A 355 -6.02 -15.12 18.38
CA PRO A 355 -7.47 -14.88 18.49
C PRO A 355 -8.07 -14.27 17.21
N ASN A 356 -7.26 -13.64 16.35
CA ASN A 356 -7.76 -13.03 15.11
C ASN A 356 -8.07 -14.06 14.01
N TYR A 357 -7.49 -15.26 14.09
CA TYR A 357 -7.63 -16.27 13.02
C TYR A 357 -9.07 -16.75 12.85
N GLN A 358 -9.88 -16.75 13.91
CA GLN A 358 -11.29 -17.09 13.80
C GLN A 358 -12.02 -16.16 12.81
N SER A 359 -11.80 -14.86 12.92
CA SER A 359 -12.39 -13.85 12.03
C SER A 359 -11.92 -14.02 10.59
N TYR A 360 -10.62 -14.31 10.39
CA TYR A 360 -10.09 -14.59 9.05
C TYR A 360 -10.71 -15.85 8.43
N LEU A 361 -10.79 -16.93 9.21
CA LEU A 361 -11.37 -18.20 8.74
C LEU A 361 -12.86 -18.06 8.40
N ASN A 362 -13.62 -17.30 9.17
CA ASN A 362 -15.02 -17.01 8.85
C ASN A 362 -15.14 -16.33 7.47
N ARG A 363 -14.33 -15.30 7.21
CA ARG A 363 -14.32 -14.60 5.92
C ARG A 363 -13.85 -15.52 4.78
N ILE A 364 -12.81 -16.31 4.99
CA ILE A 364 -12.32 -17.29 4.02
C ILE A 364 -13.42 -18.31 3.68
N GLY A 365 -14.16 -18.78 4.69
CA GLY A 365 -15.32 -19.64 4.55
C GLY A 365 -16.37 -19.08 3.58
N VAL A 366 -16.67 -17.80 3.71
CA VAL A 366 -17.61 -17.09 2.81
C VAL A 366 -17.02 -16.97 1.40
N LEU A 367 -15.79 -16.45 1.28
CA LEU A 367 -15.17 -16.09 -0.01
C LEU A 367 -14.81 -17.30 -0.88
N TYR A 368 -14.36 -18.40 -0.30
CA TYR A 368 -13.80 -19.53 -1.05
C TYR A 368 -14.69 -20.76 -1.04
N PHE A 369 -15.58 -20.88 -0.06
CA PHE A 369 -16.39 -22.09 0.16
C PHE A 369 -17.90 -21.84 0.17
N GLY A 370 -18.34 -20.58 0.00
CA GLY A 370 -19.76 -20.23 -0.12
C GLY A 370 -20.54 -20.45 1.17
N LEU A 371 -19.86 -20.42 2.32
CA LEU A 371 -20.51 -20.48 3.62
C LEU A 371 -21.30 -19.19 3.88
N THR A 372 -22.35 -19.29 4.67
CA THR A 372 -23.12 -18.11 5.11
C THR A 372 -22.36 -17.37 6.19
N ASP A 373 -22.35 -16.05 6.10
CA ASP A 373 -21.77 -15.15 7.10
C ASP A 373 -22.45 -15.36 8.48
N PRO A 374 -21.71 -15.76 9.53
CA PRO A 374 -22.27 -15.94 10.87
C PRO A 374 -22.88 -14.65 11.45
N ALA A 375 -22.42 -13.46 11.04
CA ALA A 375 -23.01 -12.19 11.48
C ALA A 375 -24.43 -11.98 10.94
N LYS A 376 -24.74 -12.50 9.75
CA LYS A 376 -26.10 -12.48 9.18
C LYS A 376 -27.04 -13.49 9.85
N GLN A 377 -26.51 -14.54 10.49
CA GLN A 377 -27.32 -15.48 11.27
C GLN A 377 -27.72 -14.93 12.65
N GLN A 378 -26.89 -14.09 13.27
CA GLN A 378 -27.19 -13.47 14.57
C GLN A 378 -28.11 -12.24 14.49
N GLN A 379 -28.34 -11.64 13.32
CA GLN A 379 -29.27 -10.53 13.16
C GLN A 379 -30.75 -10.89 13.39
N GLN A 380 -31.10 -12.17 13.60
CA GLN A 380 -32.45 -12.56 13.99
C GLN A 380 -32.67 -12.69 15.51
N GLN A 381 -31.62 -12.65 16.36
CA GLN A 381 -31.80 -12.65 17.82
C GLN A 381 -30.73 -11.83 18.56
N ALA A 382 -31.19 -10.71 19.13
CA ALA A 382 -30.60 -9.89 20.20
C ALA A 382 -29.19 -9.28 20.01
N SER A 383 -29.13 -7.97 20.25
CA SER A 383 -27.96 -7.10 20.23
C SER A 383 -26.81 -7.55 21.15
N GLY A 384 -25.57 -7.56 20.65
CA GLY A 384 -24.40 -7.49 21.54
C GLY A 384 -23.02 -7.92 21.01
N GLY A 385 -22.90 -8.65 19.89
CA GLY A 385 -21.62 -9.31 19.52
C GLY A 385 -20.95 -8.89 18.20
N GLY A 386 -21.62 -8.12 17.33
CA GLY A 386 -21.19 -7.90 15.95
C GLY A 386 -20.18 -6.77 15.69
N GLY A 387 -19.75 -6.03 16.72
CA GLY A 387 -18.93 -4.82 16.53
C GLY A 387 -17.44 -5.06 16.27
N PHE A 388 -16.86 -6.14 16.81
CA PHE A 388 -15.41 -6.39 16.72
C PHE A 388 -15.00 -7.01 15.37
N PHE A 389 -15.89 -7.81 14.77
CA PHE A 389 -15.71 -8.44 13.46
C PHE A 389 -15.56 -7.41 12.35
N ASN A 390 -16.36 -6.36 12.35
CA ASN A 390 -16.30 -5.31 11.34
C ASN A 390 -15.07 -4.42 11.52
N ASN A 391 -14.64 -4.14 12.76
CA ASN A 391 -13.55 -3.20 13.01
C ASN A 391 -12.15 -3.75 12.68
N ILE A 392 -11.84 -5.01 13.01
CA ILE A 392 -10.52 -5.61 12.62
C ILE A 392 -10.47 -5.84 11.11
N LEU A 393 -11.59 -6.26 10.54
CA LEU A 393 -11.69 -6.52 9.12
C LEU A 393 -11.64 -5.21 8.32
N MET A 394 -12.32 -4.16 8.79
CA MET A 394 -12.18 -2.82 8.22
C MET A 394 -10.77 -2.31 8.42
N SER A 395 -10.14 -2.41 9.59
CA SER A 395 -8.73 -2.00 9.76
C SER A 395 -7.74 -2.74 8.84
N LEU A 396 -8.03 -3.98 8.44
CA LEU A 396 -7.27 -4.72 7.42
C LEU A 396 -7.60 -4.28 5.98
N LEU A 397 -8.76 -3.68 5.75
CA LEU A 397 -9.32 -3.31 4.45
C LEU A 397 -9.34 -1.79 4.18
N ASP A 398 -9.15 -0.97 5.20
CA ASP A 398 -9.28 0.49 5.18
C ASP A 398 -8.07 1.08 4.46
N GLY A 399 -8.18 1.18 3.15
CA GLY A 399 -7.74 2.40 2.48
C GLY A 399 -8.75 3.48 2.84
N PRO A 400 -8.33 4.76 2.95
CA PRO A 400 -9.17 5.80 3.53
C PRO A 400 -10.58 5.81 2.97
N ASP A 401 -11.56 5.57 3.82
CA ASP A 401 -12.91 5.95 3.50
C ASP A 401 -13.04 7.49 3.52
N ASP A 402 -13.74 8.00 2.51
CA ASP A 402 -14.18 9.38 2.36
C ASP A 402 -15.18 9.71 3.49
N ASP A 403 -14.68 10.09 4.66
CA ASP A 403 -15.47 10.90 5.59
C ASP A 403 -15.50 12.34 5.05
N ASP A 404 -16.43 12.58 4.12
CA ASP A 404 -16.84 13.90 3.66
C ASP A 404 -17.54 14.64 4.81
N GLU A 405 -16.78 15.16 5.78
CA GLU A 405 -17.29 16.12 6.77
C GLU A 405 -16.12 16.97 7.33
N GLU A 406 -15.66 17.97 6.55
CA GLU A 406 -15.28 19.33 7.02
C GLU A 406 -14.65 20.17 5.89
N GLU A 407 -15.43 20.47 4.84
CA GLU A 407 -15.08 21.51 3.85
C GLU A 407 -15.78 22.83 4.23
N ALA A 408 -15.27 23.51 5.27
CA ALA A 408 -15.70 24.87 5.60
C ALA A 408 -14.59 25.80 6.14
N ALA A 409 -13.36 25.32 6.34
CA ALA A 409 -12.28 26.12 6.91
C ALA A 409 -11.27 26.68 5.87
N ALA A 410 -11.25 26.15 4.64
CA ALA A 410 -10.26 26.52 3.63
C ALA A 410 -10.59 27.84 2.89
N GLU A 411 -11.86 28.20 2.75
CA GLU A 411 -12.26 29.41 2.00
C GLU A 411 -12.00 30.74 2.75
N GLN A 412 -11.90 30.71 4.08
CA GLN A 412 -11.62 31.93 4.86
C GLN A 412 -10.13 32.34 4.82
N THR A 413 -9.23 31.39 4.52
CA THR A 413 -7.79 31.68 4.42
C THR A 413 -7.42 32.25 3.04
N LEU A 414 -8.21 31.97 2.00
CA LEU A 414 -7.97 32.46 0.63
C LEU A 414 -8.23 33.97 0.50
N ASN A 415 -9.21 34.52 1.23
CA ASN A 415 -9.53 35.95 1.19
C ASN A 415 -8.52 36.83 1.97
N ALA A 416 -7.68 36.24 2.83
CA ALA A 416 -6.66 36.98 3.57
C ALA A 416 -5.34 37.15 2.80
N LEU A 417 -5.12 36.39 1.73
CA LEU A 417 -3.87 36.38 0.96
C LEU A 417 -3.95 37.15 -0.36
N SER A 418 -5.14 37.61 -0.79
CA SER A 418 -5.30 38.45 -1.98
C SER A 418 -4.97 39.94 -1.73
N SER A 419 -4.54 40.32 -0.52
CA SER A 419 -4.24 41.72 -0.16
C SER A 419 -2.77 42.14 -0.38
N TYR A 420 -1.97 41.33 -1.08
CA TYR A 420 -0.54 41.61 -1.32
C TYR A 420 -0.20 41.94 -2.79
N ASP A 421 -1.20 42.28 -3.60
CA ASP A 421 -1.04 42.65 -5.02
C ASP A 421 -0.60 44.11 -5.25
N GLU A 422 -0.09 44.81 -4.25
CA GLU A 422 0.50 46.15 -4.41
C GLU A 422 1.93 46.21 -3.86
N LEU A 423 2.90 45.63 -4.59
CA LEU A 423 4.30 46.06 -4.56
C LEU A 423 4.97 45.74 -5.89
N ASP A 424 4.89 46.70 -6.83
CA ASP A 424 5.81 46.84 -7.97
C ASP A 424 7.29 46.93 -7.51
#